data_AF-A0A8T0HU07-F1
#
_entry.id   AF-A0A8T0HU07-F1
#
_cell.length_a   1.000
_cell.length_b   1.000
_cell.length_c   1.000
_cell.angle_alpha   90.00
_cell.angle_beta   90.00
_cell.angle_gamma   90.00
#
_symmetry.space_group_name_H-M   'P 1'
#
loop_
_entity.id
_entity.type
_entity.pdbx_description
1 polymer ?
#
loop_
_entity_poly.entity_id
_entity_poly.type
_entity_poly.pdbx_seq_one_letter_code
_entity_poly.pdbx_strand_id
1 'polypeptide(L)'
;METARSNLPRNPFLVGSSVHNRRIEHWWRQLWERVVWFFKLMIANMITTGIYDPDDAYQRHSFIVVYTPISQAAVTKYIQIWNSHRVRKINEAGRDRPSHVSAIIFQEFERLHR
;
A
#
# COMPACT_ATOMS: atom_id res chain seq x y z
N MET A 1 1.37 11.68 49.76
CA MET A 1 0.30 10.86 49.14
C MET A 1 0.18 11.32 47.69
N GLU A 2 1.05 10.81 46.84
CA GLU A 2 1.33 11.39 45.53
C GLU A 2 1.31 10.32 44.43
N THR A 3 0.69 10.71 43.32
CA THR A 3 0.73 10.14 41.97
C THR A 3 -0.11 8.90 41.64
N ALA A 4 -1.31 9.20 41.12
CA ALA A 4 -1.79 8.62 39.88
C ALA A 4 -0.69 8.68 38.80
N ARG A 5 -0.31 7.53 38.19
CA ARG A 5 0.31 7.38 36.84
C ARG A 5 0.96 6.01 36.57
N SER A 6 0.39 4.86 36.97
CA SER A 6 1.05 3.56 36.69
C SER A 6 0.44 2.68 35.61
N ASN A 7 -0.72 3.01 35.00
CA ASN A 7 -1.41 2.08 34.08
C ASN A 7 -1.50 2.54 32.61
N LEU A 8 -0.46 3.21 32.10
CA LEU A 8 -0.30 3.36 30.65
C LEU A 8 0.70 2.30 30.17
N PRO A 9 0.33 1.39 29.25
CA PRO A 9 1.28 0.47 28.66
C PRO A 9 2.39 1.28 27.99
N ARG A 10 3.61 1.10 28.51
CA ARG A 10 4.80 1.89 28.22
C ARG A 10 5.47 1.43 26.90
N ASN A 11 4.68 1.31 25.84
CA ASN A 11 5.21 1.02 24.51
C ASN A 11 4.27 1.56 23.40
N PRO A 12 4.55 2.72 22.79
CA PRO A 12 3.76 3.27 21.69
C PRO A 12 3.97 2.52 20.36
N PHE A 13 4.86 1.53 20.33
CA PHE A 13 5.10 0.71 19.15
C PHE A 13 4.34 -0.62 19.27
N LEU A 14 3.28 -0.75 18.49
CA LEU A 14 2.62 -2.03 18.20
C LEU A 14 3.54 -2.89 17.33
N VAL A 15 4.60 -3.44 17.94
CA VAL A 15 5.43 -4.48 17.31
C VAL A 15 4.78 -5.83 17.59
N GLY A 16 3.60 -6.05 17.00
CA GLY A 16 3.06 -7.40 16.86
C GLY A 16 3.74 -8.06 15.66
N SER A 17 4.08 -9.35 15.74
CA SER A 17 4.49 -10.15 14.58
C SER A 17 3.35 -10.12 13.55
N SER A 18 3.42 -9.17 12.62
CA SER A 18 2.20 -8.72 11.94
C SER A 18 1.84 -9.65 10.79
N VAL A 19 1.17 -10.76 11.14
CA VAL A 19 0.40 -11.57 10.20
C VAL A 19 -0.63 -10.68 9.47
N HIS A 20 -0.99 -9.53 10.07
CA HIS A 20 -1.84 -8.48 9.51
C HIS A 20 -1.14 -7.55 8.49
N ASN A 21 0.18 -7.35 8.56
CA ASN A 21 0.92 -6.54 7.58
C ASN A 21 1.27 -7.31 6.31
N ARG A 22 1.12 -8.64 6.30
CA ARG A 22 1.46 -9.49 5.13
C ARG A 22 0.75 -9.07 3.84
N ARG A 23 -0.48 -8.56 3.91
CA ARG A 23 -1.20 -8.09 2.71
C ARG A 23 -0.71 -6.73 2.23
N ILE A 24 -0.37 -5.83 3.15
CA ILE A 24 0.23 -4.54 2.83
C ILE A 24 1.63 -4.77 2.23
N GLU A 25 2.44 -5.64 2.83
CA GLU A 25 3.74 -6.06 2.31
C GLU A 25 3.61 -6.75 0.94
N HIS A 26 2.65 -7.68 0.78
CA HIS A 26 2.37 -8.30 -0.51
C HIS A 26 1.93 -7.26 -1.54
N TRP A 27 1.08 -6.31 -1.14
CA TRP A 27 0.63 -5.23 -2.01
C TRP A 27 1.80 -4.37 -2.48
N TRP A 28 2.66 -3.93 -1.56
CA TRP A 28 3.86 -3.16 -1.86
C TRP A 28 4.81 -3.93 -2.77
N ARG A 29 5.01 -5.23 -2.50
CA ARG A 29 5.83 -6.10 -3.36
C ARG A 29 5.27 -6.18 -4.77
N GLN A 30 3.97 -6.40 -4.92
CA GLN A 30 3.33 -6.48 -6.23
C GLN A 30 3.34 -5.13 -6.97
N LEU A 31 3.14 -4.01 -6.27
CA LEU A 31 3.29 -2.67 -6.86
C LEU A 31 4.71 -2.47 -7.37
N TRP A 32 5.70 -2.84 -6.55
CA TRP A 32 7.10 -2.75 -6.90
C TRP A 32 7.42 -3.56 -8.15
N GLU A 33 7.09 -4.84 -8.15
CA GLU A 33 7.39 -5.78 -9.24
C GLU A 33 6.68 -5.40 -10.54
N ARG A 34 5.42 -4.93 -10.47
CA ARG A 34 4.58 -4.72 -11.66
C ARG A 34 4.63 -3.31 -12.23
N VAL A 35 4.90 -2.31 -11.39
CA VAL A 35 4.84 -0.90 -11.80
C VAL A 35 6.19 -0.24 -11.63
N VAL A 36 6.76 -0.23 -10.42
CA VAL A 36 7.98 0.53 -10.13
C VAL A 36 9.19 -0.02 -10.87
N TRP A 37 9.32 -1.35 -10.92
CA TRP A 37 10.45 -2.02 -11.58
C TRP A 37 10.52 -1.71 -13.08
N PHE A 38 9.36 -1.63 -13.74
CA PHE A 38 9.27 -1.23 -15.14
C PHE A 38 9.86 0.17 -15.37
N PHE A 39 9.41 1.16 -14.61
CA PHE A 39 9.94 2.53 -14.74
C PHE A 39 11.42 2.61 -14.40
N LYS A 40 11.87 1.89 -13.36
CA LYS A 40 13.30 1.83 -13.02
C LYS A 40 14.15 1.28 -14.15
N LEU A 41 13.75 0.15 -14.74
CA LEU A 41 14.49 -0.45 -15.85
C LEU A 41 14.50 0.43 -17.09
N MET A 42 13.35 1.03 -17.42
CA MET A 42 13.23 1.95 -18.55
C MET A 42 14.15 3.16 -18.37
N ILE A 43 14.13 3.81 -17.21
CA ILE A 43 14.98 4.98 -16.92
C ILE A 43 16.46 4.58 -16.94
N ALA A 44 16.81 3.46 -16.29
CA ALA A 44 18.18 2.96 -16.31
C ALA A 44 18.66 2.71 -17.75
N ASN A 45 17.82 2.12 -18.59
CA ASN A 45 18.13 1.91 -20.00
C ASN A 45 18.36 3.23 -20.75
N MET A 46 17.50 4.23 -20.55
CA MET A 46 17.64 5.56 -21.15
C MET A 46 18.96 6.24 -20.73
N ILE A 47 19.38 6.08 -19.47
CA ILE A 47 20.68 6.59 -18.99
C ILE A 47 21.82 5.83 -19.67
N THR A 48 21.78 4.50 -19.66
CA THR A 48 22.88 3.67 -20.22
C THR A 48 23.06 3.83 -21.73
N THR A 49 22.00 4.20 -22.45
CA THR A 49 22.03 4.44 -23.90
C THR A 49 22.34 5.89 -24.26
N GLY A 50 22.43 6.79 -23.27
CA GLY A 50 22.67 8.22 -23.48
C GLY A 50 21.45 8.99 -23.99
N ILE A 51 20.25 8.40 -23.97
CA ILE A 51 18.99 9.06 -24.34
C ILE A 51 18.56 10.07 -23.26
N TYR A 52 18.90 9.81 -22.01
CA TYR A 52 18.59 10.68 -20.88
C TYR A 52 19.83 10.98 -20.06
N ASP A 53 20.16 12.26 -19.96
CA ASP A 53 21.20 12.78 -19.07
C ASP A 53 20.55 13.40 -17.81
N PRO A 54 20.76 12.82 -16.61
CA PRO A 54 20.24 13.38 -15.36
C PRO A 54 20.92 14.69 -14.93
N ASP A 55 22.13 14.96 -15.43
CA ASP A 55 22.89 16.18 -15.13
C ASP A 55 22.42 17.38 -15.99
N ASP A 56 21.79 17.10 -17.14
CA ASP A 56 21.13 18.11 -17.96
C ASP A 56 19.80 18.56 -17.34
N ALA A 57 19.75 19.84 -16.94
CA ALA A 57 18.58 20.43 -16.29
C ALA A 57 17.32 20.47 -17.19
N TYR A 58 17.47 20.66 -18.50
CA TYR A 58 16.34 20.70 -19.44
C TYR A 58 15.77 19.30 -19.66
N GLN A 59 16.64 18.31 -19.84
CA GLN A 59 16.21 16.92 -19.98
C GLN A 59 15.54 16.43 -18.69
N ARG A 60 16.12 16.73 -17.52
CA ARG A 60 15.50 16.39 -16.22
C ARG A 60 14.13 17.03 -16.06
N HIS A 61 13.99 18.31 -16.39
CA HIS A 61 12.69 18.99 -16.29
C HIS A 61 11.66 18.39 -17.25
N SER A 62 12.04 18.19 -18.51
CA SER A 62 11.18 17.57 -19.54
C SER A 62 10.75 16.16 -19.13
N PHE A 63 11.69 15.38 -18.60
CA PHE A 63 11.44 14.04 -18.11
C PHE A 63 10.39 14.04 -17.00
N ILE A 64 10.55 14.89 -15.98
CA ILE A 64 9.58 14.99 -14.88
C ILE A 64 8.19 15.38 -15.41
N VAL A 65 8.10 16.41 -16.25
CA VAL A 65 6.82 16.89 -16.79
C VAL A 65 6.10 15.80 -17.59
N VAL A 66 6.82 15.01 -18.39
CA VAL A 66 6.23 13.96 -19.23
C VAL A 66 5.92 12.70 -18.43
N TYR A 67 6.84 12.21 -17.59
CA TYR A 67 6.72 10.90 -16.95
C TYR A 67 5.99 10.91 -15.61
N THR A 68 5.88 12.05 -14.91
CA THR A 68 5.05 12.16 -13.71
C THR A 68 3.57 11.77 -13.96
N PRO A 69 2.85 12.34 -14.95
CA PRO A 69 1.46 11.95 -15.18
C PRO A 69 1.33 10.49 -15.65
N ILE A 70 2.30 9.98 -16.42
CA ILE A 70 2.32 8.59 -16.91
C ILE A 70 2.46 7.60 -15.75
N SER A 71 3.44 7.84 -14.86
CA SER A 71 3.64 7.00 -13.68
C SER A 71 2.47 7.09 -12.71
N GLN A 72 1.90 8.27 -12.51
CA GLN A 72 0.69 8.45 -11.70
C GLN A 72 -0.49 7.64 -12.27
N ALA A 73 -0.72 7.68 -13.58
CA ALA A 73 -1.77 6.91 -14.23
C ALA A 73 -1.56 5.38 -14.08
N ALA A 74 -0.31 4.92 -14.20
CA ALA A 74 0.04 3.52 -14.01
C ALA A 74 -0.24 3.04 -12.57
N VAL A 75 0.13 3.84 -11.56
CA VAL A 75 -0.16 3.55 -10.15
C VAL A 75 -1.66 3.56 -9.88
N THR A 76 -2.39 4.56 -10.39
CA THR A 76 -3.86 4.65 -10.26
C THR A 76 -4.54 3.42 -10.86
N LYS A 77 -4.13 2.99 -12.06
CA LYS A 77 -4.66 1.77 -12.69
C LYS A 77 -4.37 0.53 -11.85
N TYR A 78 -3.16 0.42 -11.30
CA TYR A 78 -2.81 -0.70 -10.42
C TYR A 78 -3.68 -0.71 -9.15
N ILE A 79 -3.93 0.45 -8.53
CA ILE A 79 -4.83 0.57 -7.37
C ILE A 79 -6.24 0.08 -7.73
N GLN A 80 -6.78 0.46 -8.88
CA GLN A 80 -8.09 0.00 -9.34
C GLN A 80 -8.14 -1.53 -9.50
N ILE A 81 -7.12 -2.11 -10.15
CA ILE A 81 -7.01 -3.57 -10.31
C ILE A 81 -6.93 -4.24 -8.94
N TRP A 82 -6.10 -3.73 -8.04
CA TRP A 82 -5.98 -4.28 -6.70
C TRP A 82 -7.29 -4.22 -5.92
N ASN A 83 -8.01 -3.10 -6.00
CA ASN A 83 -9.30 -2.93 -5.34
C ASN A 83 -10.41 -3.81 -5.94
N SER A 84 -10.26 -4.23 -7.20
CA SER A 84 -11.16 -5.21 -7.83
C SER A 84 -10.94 -6.64 -7.34
N HIS A 85 -9.84 -6.92 -6.64
CA HIS A 85 -9.59 -8.27 -6.10
C HIS A 85 -10.65 -8.65 -5.08
N ARG A 86 -11.34 -9.76 -5.33
CA ARG A 86 -12.35 -10.30 -4.41
C ARG A 86 -11.69 -10.63 -3.07
N VAL A 87 -12.11 -9.95 -2.02
CA VAL A 87 -11.80 -10.36 -0.66
C VAL A 87 -12.59 -11.64 -0.39
N ARG A 88 -11.90 -12.73 -0.05
CA ARG A 88 -12.59 -13.96 0.36
C ARG A 88 -13.52 -13.64 1.52
N LYS A 89 -14.76 -14.12 1.42
CA LYS A 89 -15.69 -14.11 2.55
C LYS A 89 -15.45 -15.37 3.38
N ILE A 90 -15.49 -15.24 4.69
CA ILE A 90 -15.55 -16.37 5.61
C ILE A 90 -16.99 -16.40 6.13
N ASN A 91 -17.61 -17.57 6.04
CA ASN A 91 -18.87 -17.83 6.73
C ASN A 91 -18.55 -18.23 8.17
N GLU A 92 -18.96 -17.39 9.11
CA GLU A 92 -18.89 -17.70 10.54
C GLU A 92 -20.28 -17.58 11.15
N ALA A 93 -20.79 -18.70 11.68
CA ALA A 93 -22.10 -18.78 12.33
C ALA A 93 -23.24 -18.17 11.48
N GLY A 94 -23.23 -18.42 10.15
CA GLY A 94 -24.29 -17.96 9.25
C GLY A 94 -24.14 -16.51 8.76
N ARG A 95 -23.04 -15.82 9.08
CA ARG A 95 -22.74 -14.48 8.57
C ARG A 95 -21.51 -14.49 7.67
N ASP A 96 -21.66 -13.83 6.53
CA ASP A 96 -20.59 -13.59 5.56
C ASP A 96 -19.79 -12.36 5.97
N ARG A 97 -18.60 -12.55 6.54
CA ARG A 97 -17.67 -11.43 6.81
C ARG A 97 -16.46 -11.48 5.88
N PRO A 98 -15.86 -10.34 5.51
CA PRO A 98 -14.59 -10.33 4.81
C PRO A 98 -13.53 -11.06 5.65
N SER A 99 -12.73 -11.94 5.03
CA SER A 99 -11.82 -12.85 5.74
C SER A 99 -10.77 -12.19 6.62
N HIS A 100 -10.57 -10.88 6.45
CA HIS A 100 -9.53 -10.10 7.12
C HIS A 100 -10.08 -9.10 8.13
N VAL A 101 -11.39 -9.05 8.33
CA VAL A 101 -12.02 -8.25 9.39
C VAL A 101 -12.35 -9.20 10.52
N SER A 102 -11.81 -8.99 11.72
CA SER A 102 -12.13 -9.86 12.86
C SER A 102 -13.63 -9.88 13.11
N ALA A 103 -14.15 -11.00 13.61
CA ALA A 103 -15.58 -11.13 13.89
C ALA A 103 -16.08 -10.00 14.83
N ILE A 104 -15.26 -9.60 15.81
CA ILE A 104 -15.57 -8.54 16.76
C ILE A 104 -15.72 -7.18 16.05
N ILE A 105 -14.75 -6.80 15.21
CA ILE A 105 -14.80 -5.51 14.49
C ILE A 105 -15.97 -5.50 13.49
N PHE A 106 -16.22 -6.62 12.82
CA PHE A 106 -17.32 -6.73 11.87
C PHE A 106 -18.68 -6.61 12.56
N GLN A 107 -18.85 -7.24 13.73
CA GLN A 107 -20.07 -7.13 14.53
C GLN A 107 -20.33 -5.71 15.03
N GLU A 108 -19.30 -4.98 15.43
CA GLU A 108 -19.46 -3.59 15.89
C GLU A 108 -19.81 -2.65 14.73
N PHE A 109 -19.18 -2.84 13.56
CA PHE A 109 -19.58 -2.14 12.33
C PHE A 109 -21.04 -2.42 11.96
N GLU A 110 -21.47 -3.69 12.01
CA GLU A 110 -22.88 -4.07 11.77
C GLU A 110 -23.85 -3.53 12.83
N ARG A 111 -23.39 -3.21 14.04
CA ARG A 111 -24.20 -2.59 15.09
C ARG A 111 -24.38 -1.09 14.84
N LEU A 112 -23.33 -0.39 14.43
CA LEU A 112 -23.33 1.06 14.19
C LEU A 112 -24.11 1.47 12.92
N HIS A 113 -24.29 0.54 11.99
CA HIS A 113 -25.00 0.77 10.73
C HIS A 113 -26.35 0.05 10.63
N ARG A 114 -26.93 -0.31 11.78
CA ARG A 114 -28.28 -0.82 11.92
C ARG A 114 -29.18 0.25 12.52
#